data_AF-A0A7C9ADQ9-F1
#
_entry.id   AF-A0A7C9ADQ9-F1
#
_cell.length_a   1.000
_cell.length_b   1.000
_cell.length_c   1.000
_cell.angle_alpha   90.00
_cell.angle_beta   90.00
_cell.angle_gamma   90.00
#
_symmetry.space_group_name_H-M   'P 1'
#
loop_
_entity.id
_entity.type
_entity.pdbx_description
1 polymer ?
#
loop_
_entity_poly.entity_id
_entity_poly.type
_entity_poly.pdbx_seq_one_letter_code
_entity_poly.pdbx_strand_id
1 'polypeptide(L)'
;HGYFSTSLLLLNVQCYHVDILLFPFTDELIKTAKYIATPGKGILAADESTGIIGKRLAGINVENVESNRQTLRELLFKAPGALTYLSGVILFEETLYQKASDGEPFVEVLKENGV
;
A
#
# COMPACT_ATOMS: atom_id res chain seq x y z
N HIS A 1 44.78 3.59 46.23
CA HIS A 1 45.22 2.20 46.07
C HIS A 1 43.98 1.34 46.19
N GLY A 2 43.21 1.12 45.11
CA GLY A 2 43.44 0.05 44.11
C GLY A 2 43.05 -1.29 44.76
N TYR A 3 42.07 -2.08 44.32
CA TYR A 3 41.75 -2.49 42.96
C TYR A 3 40.28 -2.95 42.83
N PHE A 4 39.73 -2.69 41.64
CA PHE A 4 38.57 -3.33 41.01
C PHE A 4 38.50 -4.85 41.27
N SER A 5 37.35 -5.36 41.73
CA SER A 5 37.03 -6.78 41.66
C SER A 5 36.13 -7.02 40.46
N THR A 6 36.70 -7.66 39.46
CA THR A 6 36.09 -8.16 38.24
C THR A 6 35.11 -9.28 38.54
N SER A 7 33.83 -9.07 38.25
CA SER A 7 32.95 -10.17 37.80
C SER A 7 32.03 -9.65 36.68
N LEU A 8 32.72 -9.24 35.61
CA LEU A 8 32.20 -9.21 34.25
C LEU A 8 32.21 -10.66 33.76
N LEU A 9 31.05 -11.33 33.72
CA LEU A 9 30.73 -12.48 32.85
C LEU A 9 29.38 -13.11 33.27
N LEU A 10 28.29 -12.36 33.16
CA LEU A 10 27.02 -12.99 32.80
C LEU A 10 26.94 -12.93 31.28
N LEU A 11 27.61 -13.90 30.68
CA LEU A 11 27.66 -14.16 29.25
C LEU A 11 26.23 -14.44 28.76
N ASN A 12 25.66 -13.44 28.08
CA ASN A 12 24.80 -13.56 26.91
C ASN A 12 24.34 -14.98 26.53
N VAL A 13 23.36 -15.51 27.26
CA VAL A 13 22.46 -16.55 26.73
C VAL A 13 21.04 -16.24 27.22
N GLN A 14 20.55 -15.06 26.86
CA GLN A 14 19.12 -14.83 26.76
C GLN A 14 18.80 -14.91 25.28
N CYS A 15 18.03 -15.95 24.94
CA CYS A 15 17.54 -16.30 23.63
C CYS A 15 17.24 -15.06 22.79
N TYR A 16 17.66 -15.07 21.53
CA TYR A 16 17.26 -14.19 20.43
C TYR A 16 15.85 -13.58 20.59
N HIS A 17 15.73 -12.54 21.41
CA HIS A 17 14.61 -11.63 21.44
C HIS A 17 15.15 -10.40 20.74
N VAL A 18 15.16 -10.47 19.41
CA VAL A 18 15.46 -9.29 18.60
C VAL A 18 14.40 -8.28 18.99
N ASP A 19 14.80 -7.18 19.64
CA ASP A 19 13.97 -6.02 19.90
C ASP A 19 13.54 -5.42 18.54
N ILE A 20 12.56 -6.05 17.90
CA ILE A 20 11.88 -5.61 16.67
C ILE A 20 11.15 -4.27 16.90
N LEU A 21 11.03 -3.82 18.16
CA LEU A 21 10.10 -2.79 18.60
C LEU A 21 10.69 -1.38 18.75
N LEU A 22 11.90 -1.12 18.26
CA LEU A 22 12.50 0.23 18.28
C LEU A 22 12.43 0.94 16.91
N PHE A 23 11.38 0.69 16.13
CA PHE A 23 11.10 1.46 14.91
C PHE A 23 10.24 2.68 15.23
N PRO A 24 10.62 3.90 14.78
CA PRO A 24 9.88 5.13 15.08
C PRO A 24 8.46 5.14 14.49
N PHE A 25 8.17 4.25 13.54
CA PHE A 25 6.87 4.15 12.86
C PHE A 25 6.02 2.95 13.33
N THR A 26 6.40 2.26 14.41
CA THR A 26 5.71 1.04 14.86
C THR A 26 4.21 1.27 15.08
N ASP A 27 3.85 2.35 15.79
CA ASP A 27 2.45 2.68 16.06
C ASP A 27 1.67 3.03 14.79
N GLU A 28 2.30 3.75 13.86
CA GLU A 28 1.71 4.12 12.57
C GLU A 28 1.46 2.87 11.70
N LEU A 29 2.44 1.97 11.60
CA LEU A 29 2.30 0.72 10.86
C LEU A 29 1.19 -0.16 11.43
N ILE A 30 1.10 -0.29 12.76
CA ILE A 30 0.02 -1.02 13.43
C ILE A 30 -1.33 -0.38 13.13
N LYS A 31 -1.42 0.95 13.17
CA LYS A 31 -2.65 1.69 12.86
C LYS A 31 -3.11 1.46 11.41
N THR A 32 -2.19 1.57 10.45
CA THR A 32 -2.47 1.33 9.03
C THR A 32 -2.84 -0.12 8.76
N ALA A 33 -2.14 -1.09 9.37
CA ALA A 33 -2.49 -2.50 9.23
C ALA A 33 -3.89 -2.82 9.76
N LYS A 34 -4.27 -2.25 10.92
CA LYS A 34 -5.64 -2.38 11.48
C LYS A 34 -6.69 -1.77 10.56
N TYR A 35 -6.39 -0.62 9.96
CA TYR A 35 -7.28 0.05 9.01
C TYR A 35 -7.50 -0.79 7.74
N ILE A 36 -6.42 -1.30 7.15
CA ILE A 36 -6.47 -2.19 5.98
C ILE A 36 -7.29 -3.45 6.30
N ALA A 37 -7.18 -3.99 7.52
CA ALA A 37 -7.90 -5.18 7.98
C ALA A 37 -9.32 -4.90 8.52
N THR A 38 -9.95 -3.79 8.15
CA THR A 38 -11.32 -3.46 8.59
C THR A 38 -12.32 -4.54 8.14
N PRO A 39 -13.13 -5.13 9.04
CA PRO A 39 -14.11 -6.14 8.68
C PRO A 39 -15.10 -5.66 7.61
N GLY A 40 -15.32 -6.47 6.58
CA GLY A 40 -16.21 -6.13 5.46
C GLY A 40 -15.59 -5.22 4.40
N LYS A 41 -14.31 -4.83 4.57
CA LYS A 41 -13.52 -4.14 3.53
C LYS A 41 -12.40 -5.02 2.98
N GLY A 42 -11.97 -4.74 1.76
CA GLY A 42 -10.88 -5.44 1.08
C GLY A 42 -9.88 -4.50 0.41
N ILE A 43 -8.88 -5.10 -0.26
CA ILE A 43 -7.85 -4.38 -1.00
C ILE A 43 -8.10 -4.57 -2.49
N LEU A 44 -8.08 -3.47 -3.26
CA LEU A 44 -8.06 -3.53 -4.73
C LEU A 44 -6.61 -3.56 -5.21
N ALA A 45 -6.21 -4.65 -5.88
CA ALA A 45 -4.92 -4.74 -6.54
C ALA A 45 -5.02 -4.11 -7.95
N ALA A 46 -4.54 -2.88 -8.08
CA ALA A 46 -4.48 -2.10 -9.31
C ALA A 46 -3.02 -1.78 -9.69
N ASP A 47 -2.11 -2.71 -9.37
CA ASP A 47 -0.65 -2.62 -9.52
C ASP A 47 -0.14 -3.30 -10.80
N GLU A 48 -1.04 -3.63 -11.71
CA GLU A 48 -0.67 -4.30 -12.95
C GLU A 48 0.26 -3.42 -13.79
N SER A 49 1.44 -3.97 -14.11
CA SER A 49 2.40 -3.31 -14.98
C SER A 49 1.83 -3.08 -16.39
N THR A 50 2.45 -2.16 -17.13
CA THR A 50 2.08 -1.79 -18.51
C THR A 50 1.95 -3.01 -19.44
N GLY A 51 2.75 -4.05 -19.24
CA GLY A 51 2.67 -5.29 -20.03
C GLY A 51 1.48 -6.18 -19.65
N ILE A 52 1.14 -6.29 -18.36
CA ILE A 52 0.04 -7.13 -17.86
C ILE A 52 -1.31 -6.50 -18.21
N ILE A 53 -1.46 -5.20 -17.94
CA ILE A 53 -2.68 -4.46 -18.29
C ILE A 53 -2.91 -4.45 -19.81
N GLY A 54 -1.84 -4.39 -20.62
CA GLY A 54 -1.92 -4.50 -22.06
C GLY A 54 -2.57 -5.80 -22.53
N LYS A 55 -2.28 -6.94 -21.88
CA LYS A 55 -2.95 -8.22 -22.18
C LYS A 55 -4.43 -8.19 -21.84
N ARG A 56 -4.82 -7.54 -20.73
CA ARG A 56 -6.23 -7.35 -20.36
C ARG A 56 -6.97 -6.49 -21.38
N LEU A 57 -6.38 -5.37 -21.80
CA LEU A 57 -6.94 -4.47 -22.81
C LEU A 57 -7.06 -5.13 -24.19
N ALA A 58 -6.05 -5.92 -24.59
CA ALA A 58 -6.11 -6.68 -25.83
C ALA A 58 -7.28 -7.69 -25.85
N GLY A 59 -7.62 -8.28 -24.70
CA GLY A 59 -8.77 -9.17 -24.56
C GLY A 59 -10.13 -8.51 -24.87
N ILE A 60 -10.19 -7.18 -24.82
CA ILE A 60 -11.38 -6.38 -25.16
C ILE A 60 -11.17 -5.51 -26.41
N ASN A 61 -10.14 -5.80 -27.23
CA ASN A 61 -9.77 -5.04 -28.43
C ASN A 61 -9.46 -3.56 -28.19
N VAL A 62 -8.89 -3.22 -27.04
CA VAL A 62 -8.46 -1.87 -26.69
C VAL A 62 -6.93 -1.77 -26.78
N GLU A 63 -6.44 -0.68 -27.39
CA GLU A 63 -5.00 -0.43 -27.53
C GLU A 63 -4.34 -0.11 -26.18
N ASN A 64 -3.11 -0.59 -25.98
CA ASN A 64 -2.34 -0.34 -24.77
C ASN A 64 -1.63 1.03 -24.78
N VAL A 65 -2.41 2.10 -24.79
CA VAL A 65 -1.92 3.48 -24.62
C VAL A 65 -2.22 3.99 -23.22
N GLU A 66 -1.47 5.00 -22.76
CA GLU A 66 -1.61 5.57 -21.41
C GLU A 66 -3.04 6.03 -21.10
N SER A 67 -3.67 6.75 -22.03
CA SER A 67 -5.05 7.24 -21.89
C SER A 67 -6.06 6.12 -21.62
N ASN A 68 -5.89 4.94 -22.25
CA ASN A 68 -6.77 3.79 -22.01
C ASN A 68 -6.52 3.14 -20.66
N ARG A 69 -5.25 3.08 -20.22
CA ARG A 69 -4.89 2.58 -18.88
C ARG A 69 -5.45 3.50 -17.79
N GLN A 70 -5.31 4.82 -17.99
CA GLN A 70 -5.87 5.86 -17.13
C GLN A 70 -7.40 5.72 -17.05
N THR A 71 -8.07 5.57 -18.20
CA THR A 71 -9.54 5.41 -18.26
C THR A 71 -10.00 4.16 -17.51
N LEU A 72 -9.28 3.04 -17.63
CA LEU A 72 -9.57 1.83 -16.88
C LEU A 72 -9.41 2.04 -15.36
N ARG A 73 -8.39 2.77 -14.91
CA ARG A 73 -8.19 3.09 -13.49
C ARG A 73 -9.24 4.07 -12.97
N GLU A 74 -9.59 5.08 -13.75
CA GLU A 74 -10.67 6.00 -13.43
C GLU A 74 -12.01 5.27 -13.28
N LEU A 75 -12.31 4.32 -14.16
CA LEU A 75 -13.50 3.47 -14.07
C LEU A 75 -13.54 2.69 -12.75
N LEU A 76 -12.40 2.16 -12.29
CA LEU A 76 -12.33 1.41 -11.03
C LEU A 76 -12.49 2.33 -9.80
N PHE A 77 -11.86 3.50 -9.80
CA PHE A 77 -11.84 4.38 -8.63
C PHE A 77 -13.10 5.25 -8.51
N LYS A 78 -13.73 5.61 -9.63
CA LYS A 78 -14.98 6.40 -9.63
C LYS A 78 -16.24 5.54 -9.72
N ALA A 79 -16.12 4.22 -9.65
CA ALA A 79 -17.28 3.33 -9.61
C ALA A 79 -18.14 3.65 -8.37
N PRO A 80 -19.42 4.02 -8.54
CA PRO A 80 -20.26 4.50 -7.44
C PRO A 80 -20.45 3.40 -6.39
N GLY A 81 -20.12 3.71 -5.14
CA GLY A 81 -20.24 2.79 -4.01
C GLY A 81 -19.17 1.70 -3.94
N ALA A 82 -18.25 1.60 -4.91
CA ALA A 82 -17.19 0.59 -4.89
C ALA A 82 -16.20 0.83 -3.74
N LEU A 83 -15.79 2.09 -3.54
CA LEU A 83 -14.78 2.47 -2.53
C LEU A 83 -15.24 2.23 -1.10
N THR A 84 -16.55 2.14 -0.84
CA THR A 84 -17.10 1.82 0.49
C THR A 84 -16.65 0.44 1.00
N TYR A 85 -16.40 -0.50 0.08
CA TYR A 85 -15.94 -1.85 0.39
C TYR A 85 -14.41 -1.98 0.35
N LEU A 86 -13.69 -0.89 0.14
CA LEU A 86 -12.24 -0.89 0.07
C LEU A 86 -11.64 -0.22 1.30
N SER A 87 -10.54 -0.79 1.78
CA SER A 87 -9.68 -0.26 2.85
C SER A 87 -8.28 0.07 2.34
N GLY A 88 -7.99 -0.22 1.07
CA GLY A 88 -6.76 0.17 0.41
C GLY A 88 -6.77 -0.21 -1.07
N VAL A 89 -5.87 0.43 -1.82
CA VAL A 89 -5.59 0.10 -3.22
C VAL A 89 -4.08 0.00 -3.40
N ILE A 90 -3.61 -1.04 -4.08
CA ILE A 90 -2.22 -1.17 -4.50
C ILE A 90 -2.12 -0.56 -5.89
N LEU A 91 -1.33 0.51 -6.04
CA LEU A 91 -1.19 1.24 -7.29
C LEU A 91 0.13 0.91 -7.98
N PHE A 92 0.11 0.90 -9.31
CA PHE A 92 1.33 0.93 -10.11
C PHE A 92 1.88 2.36 -10.15
N GLU A 93 3.20 2.51 -10.31
CA GLU A 93 3.88 3.82 -10.29
C GLU A 93 3.29 4.80 -11.31
N GLU A 94 2.96 4.34 -12.53
CA GLU A 94 2.28 5.17 -13.54
C GLU A 94 0.96 5.74 -13.00
N THR A 95 0.15 4.92 -12.32
CA THR A 95 -1.15 5.33 -11.78
C THR A 95 -1.02 6.24 -10.57
N LEU A 96 0.05 6.12 -9.79
CA LEU A 96 0.29 6.96 -8.61
C LEU A 96 0.38 8.45 -8.96
N TYR A 97 0.92 8.77 -10.14
CA TYR A 97 1.09 10.14 -10.63
C TYR A 97 0.04 10.57 -11.66
N GLN A 98 -0.88 9.66 -12.02
CA GLN A 98 -1.97 9.96 -12.94
C GLN A 98 -3.10 10.72 -12.25
N LYS A 99 -3.87 11.38 -13.10
CA LYS A 99 -5.08 12.12 -12.73
C LYS A 99 -6.28 11.48 -13.41
N ALA A 100 -7.46 11.69 -12.88
CA ALA A 100 -8.69 11.39 -13.56
C ALA A 100 -8.96 12.43 -14.67
N SER A 101 -9.95 12.16 -15.52
CA SER A 101 -10.33 13.01 -16.65
C SER A 101 -10.76 14.44 -16.25
N ASP A 102 -11.22 14.64 -15.02
CA ASP A 102 -11.54 15.94 -14.41
C ASP A 102 -10.33 16.64 -13.78
N GLY A 103 -9.14 16.05 -13.88
CA GLY A 103 -7.88 16.63 -13.41
C GLY A 103 -7.53 16.32 -11.95
N GLU A 104 -8.39 15.59 -11.24
CA GLU A 104 -8.14 15.18 -9.85
C GLU A 104 -7.11 14.03 -9.78
N PRO A 105 -6.06 14.11 -8.95
CA PRO A 105 -5.14 12.99 -8.76
C PRO A 105 -5.85 11.76 -8.20
N PHE A 106 -5.55 10.56 -8.70
CA PHE A 106 -6.20 9.33 -8.20
C PHE A 106 -5.96 9.10 -6.70
N VAL A 107 -4.83 9.55 -6.19
CA VAL A 107 -4.51 9.48 -4.76
C VAL A 107 -5.50 10.31 -3.92
N GLU A 108 -5.93 11.47 -4.42
CA GLU A 108 -6.90 12.31 -3.72
C GLU A 108 -8.30 11.69 -3.79
N VAL A 109 -8.71 11.16 -4.96
CA VAL A 109 -9.97 10.42 -5.12
C VAL A 109 -10.10 9.30 -4.09
N LEU A 110 -9.03 8.52 -3.86
CA LEU A 110 -9.04 7.42 -2.90
C LEU A 110 -9.12 7.93 -1.44
N LYS A 111 -8.32 8.94 -1.09
CA LYS A 111 -8.31 9.53 0.26
C LYS A 111 -9.65 10.15 0.63
N GLU A 112 -10.27 10.91 -0.28
CA GLU A 112 -11.57 11.55 -0.05
C GLU A 112 -12.69 10.53 0.23
N ASN A 113 -12.55 9.33 -0.32
CA ASN A 113 -13.50 8.23 -0.13
C ASN A 113 -13.14 7.30 1.03
N GLY A 114 -12.13 7.64 1.83
CA GLY A 114 -11.73 6.84 2.99
C GLY A 114 -11.18 5.47 2.57
N VAL A 115 -10.24 5.48 1.63
CA VAL A 115 -9.44 4.34 1.18
C VAL A 115 -7.95 4.66 1.31
#